data_AF-A0A517L668-F1
#
_entry.id   AF-A0A517L668-F1
#
_cell.length_a   1.000
_cell.length_b   1.000
_cell.length_c   1.000
_cell.angle_alpha   90.00
_cell.angle_beta   90.00
_cell.angle_gamma   90.00
#
_symmetry.space_group_name_H-M   'P 1'
#
loop_
_entity.id
_entity.type
_entity.pdbx_description
1 polymer ?
#
loop_
_entity_poly.entity_id
_entity_poly.type
_entity_poly.pdbx_seq_one_letter_code
_entity_poly.pdbx_strand_id
1 'polypeptide(L)'
;MQLLAIVGFFAATSMAAQVTIHNKCSTAVWLKPDSAGATGTPIPIPTKSAWITPLTGTGNAFKLSSSSTSLDKPIQFDYSVGADGLVYYDVTYDNNGGKGAPFSLLAHGDGCPEVVCPAGPDVCKAVKSCGGGRDLHVYACP
;
A
#
# COMPACT_ATOMS: atom_id res chain seq x y z
N MET A 1 -40.15 -0.95 -44.27
CA MET A 1 -38.73 -0.75 -43.91
C MET A 1 -38.68 -0.64 -42.39
N GLN A 2 -38.11 -1.63 -41.71
CA GLN A 2 -38.17 -1.77 -40.26
C GLN A 2 -36.74 -1.54 -39.73
N LEU A 3 -36.50 -0.40 -39.06
CA LEU A 3 -35.22 -0.10 -38.43
C LEU A 3 -35.12 -0.89 -37.12
N LEU A 4 -34.18 -1.82 -37.03
CA LEU A 4 -33.70 -2.38 -35.77
C LEU A 4 -32.71 -1.38 -35.14
N ALA A 5 -33.08 -0.80 -34.00
CA ALA A 5 -32.15 -0.05 -33.15
C ALA A 5 -31.40 -1.03 -32.24
N ILE A 6 -30.09 -1.18 -32.45
CA ILE A 6 -29.21 -1.93 -31.56
C ILE A 6 -28.88 -1.02 -30.38
N VAL A 7 -29.54 -1.23 -29.24
CA VAL A 7 -29.15 -0.63 -27.96
C VAL A 7 -27.96 -1.41 -27.42
N GLY A 8 -26.76 -0.92 -27.69
CA GLY A 8 -25.52 -1.44 -27.11
C GLY A 8 -25.44 -1.06 -25.63
N PHE A 9 -25.59 -2.04 -24.75
CA PHE A 9 -25.30 -1.90 -23.33
C PHE A 9 -23.79 -1.67 -23.14
N PHE A 10 -23.39 -0.46 -22.75
CA PHE A 10 -22.09 -0.24 -22.15
C PHE A 10 -22.11 -0.81 -20.73
N ALA A 11 -21.59 -2.01 -20.56
CA ALA A 11 -21.30 -2.54 -19.23
C ALA A 11 -20.14 -1.71 -18.64
N ALA A 12 -20.45 -0.82 -17.71
CA ALA A 12 -19.44 -0.15 -16.89
C ALA A 12 -18.80 -1.21 -15.99
N THR A 13 -17.62 -1.69 -16.37
CA THR A 13 -16.77 -2.47 -15.46
C THR A 13 -16.31 -1.53 -14.35
N SER A 14 -16.87 -1.66 -13.15
CA SER A 14 -16.35 -0.97 -11.98
C SER A 14 -14.90 -1.42 -11.77
N MET A 15 -13.93 -0.52 -11.95
CA MET A 15 -12.53 -0.80 -11.58
C MET A 15 -12.50 -1.05 -10.07
N ALA A 16 -11.95 -2.19 -9.64
CA ALA A 16 -11.72 -2.44 -8.22
C ALA A 16 -10.73 -1.41 -7.68
N ALA A 17 -10.94 -0.95 -6.44
CA ALA A 17 -9.99 -0.06 -5.77
C ALA A 17 -8.59 -0.70 -5.72
N GLN A 18 -7.55 0.14 -5.64
CA GLN A 18 -6.15 -0.28 -5.73
C GLN A 18 -5.32 0.27 -4.58
N VAL A 19 -4.18 -0.37 -4.33
CA VAL A 19 -3.10 0.18 -3.52
C VAL A 19 -1.97 0.60 -4.46
N THR A 20 -1.55 1.85 -4.34
CA THR A 20 -0.41 2.40 -5.08
C THR A 20 0.71 2.75 -4.12
N ILE A 21 1.89 2.18 -4.36
CA ILE A 21 3.10 2.44 -3.57
C ILE A 21 4.06 3.25 -4.44
N HIS A 22 4.22 4.52 -4.07
CA HIS A 22 5.05 5.51 -4.74
C HIS A 22 6.44 5.54 -4.12
N ASN A 23 7.46 5.32 -4.93
CA ASN A 23 8.83 5.58 -4.53
C ASN A 23 9.22 7.03 -4.87
N LYS A 24 9.23 7.91 -3.87
CA LYS A 24 9.70 9.29 -4.00
C LYS A 24 11.17 9.46 -3.56
N CYS A 25 11.83 8.41 -3.07
CA CYS A 25 13.24 8.43 -2.70
C CYS A 25 14.15 8.69 -3.92
N SER A 26 15.42 9.00 -3.68
CA SER A 26 16.45 9.11 -4.73
C SER A 26 16.98 7.76 -5.21
N THR A 27 16.76 6.70 -4.43
CA THR A 27 17.15 5.32 -4.73
C THR A 27 15.94 4.42 -4.92
N ALA A 28 16.15 3.22 -5.46
CA ALA A 28 15.13 2.19 -5.48
C ALA A 28 14.66 1.84 -4.06
N VAL A 29 13.39 1.50 -3.92
CA VAL A 29 12.78 0.92 -2.72
C VAL A 29 12.42 -0.51 -3.05
N TRP A 30 12.72 -1.42 -2.14
CA TRP A 30 12.37 -2.83 -2.26
C TRP A 30 11.10 -3.09 -1.49
N LEU A 31 10.11 -3.65 -2.18
CA LEU A 31 8.84 -4.07 -1.63
C LEU A 31 8.80 -5.60 -1.53
N LYS A 32 8.20 -6.14 -0.48
CA LYS A 32 7.87 -7.56 -0.38
C LYS A 32 6.41 -7.70 0.08
N PRO A 33 5.53 -8.24 -0.77
CA PRO A 33 4.12 -8.40 -0.43
C PRO A 33 3.91 -9.67 0.40
N ASP A 34 3.25 -9.53 1.54
CA ASP A 34 2.82 -10.63 2.39
C ASP A 34 1.30 -10.60 2.51
N SER A 35 0.63 -11.75 2.44
CA SER A 35 -0.83 -11.85 2.51
C SER A 35 -1.25 -13.19 3.08
N ALA A 36 -2.12 -13.21 4.08
CA ALA A 36 -2.74 -14.42 4.65
C ALA A 36 -1.73 -15.56 4.97
N GLY A 37 -0.55 -15.22 5.49
CA GLY A 37 0.51 -16.18 5.84
C GLY A 37 1.40 -16.61 4.67
N ALA A 38 1.12 -16.16 3.45
CA ALA A 38 2.03 -16.28 2.31
C ALA A 38 2.98 -15.07 2.25
N THR A 39 4.22 -15.34 1.85
CA THR A 39 5.30 -14.36 1.75
C THR A 39 5.77 -14.30 0.31
N GLY A 40 5.67 -13.12 -0.30
CA GLY A 40 6.03 -12.89 -1.70
C GLY A 40 7.53 -12.72 -1.92
N THR A 41 7.90 -12.59 -3.19
CA THR A 41 9.28 -12.27 -3.58
C THR A 41 9.53 -10.76 -3.47
N PRO A 42 10.77 -10.33 -3.14
CA PRO A 42 11.14 -8.93 -3.20
C PRO A 42 11.03 -8.37 -4.63
N ILE A 43 10.41 -7.20 -4.76
CA ILE A 43 10.18 -6.47 -6.00
C ILE A 43 10.84 -5.09 -5.86
N PRO A 44 11.73 -4.69 -6.79
CA PRO A 44 12.26 -3.33 -6.79
C PRO A 44 11.21 -2.36 -7.37
N ILE A 45 10.99 -1.25 -6.67
CA ILE A 45 10.27 -0.07 -7.17
C ILE A 45 11.33 0.98 -7.53
N PRO A 46 11.59 1.23 -8.82
CA PRO A 46 12.60 2.20 -9.24
C PRO A 46 12.35 3.61 -8.68
N THR A 47 13.40 4.41 -8.61
CA THR A 47 13.33 5.83 -8.23
C THR A 47 12.24 6.56 -9.03
N LYS A 48 11.39 7.33 -8.34
CA LYS A 48 10.27 8.11 -8.90
C LYS A 48 9.21 7.28 -9.65
N SER A 49 9.17 5.97 -9.44
CA SER A 49 8.16 5.07 -10.01
C SER A 49 7.12 4.65 -8.95
N ALA A 50 6.09 3.93 -9.39
CA ALA A 50 5.08 3.37 -8.51
C ALA A 50 4.84 1.88 -8.82
N TRP A 51 4.43 1.14 -7.80
CA TRP A 51 3.89 -0.21 -7.92
C TRP A 51 2.41 -0.19 -7.55
N ILE A 52 1.59 -0.92 -8.29
CA ILE A 52 0.14 -0.90 -8.16
C ILE A 52 -0.36 -2.34 -8.03
N THR A 53 -1.30 -2.57 -7.10
CA THR A 53 -1.99 -3.84 -6.95
C THR A 53 -3.45 -3.62 -6.57
N PRO A 54 -4.37 -4.55 -6.89
CA PRO A 54 -5.74 -4.47 -6.41
C PRO A 54 -5.83 -4.48 -4.87
N LEU A 55 -6.72 -3.65 -4.33
CA LEU A 55 -7.09 -3.64 -2.92
C LEU A 55 -8.05 -4.80 -2.65
N THR A 56 -7.56 -5.89 -2.06
CA THR A 56 -8.35 -7.12 -1.89
C THR A 56 -8.16 -7.76 -0.52
N GLY A 57 -9.23 -8.37 0.00
CA GLY A 57 -9.16 -9.28 1.15
C GLY A 57 -8.70 -8.66 2.47
N THR A 58 -8.32 -9.54 3.40
CA THR A 58 -7.91 -9.23 4.78
C THR A 58 -6.48 -9.71 5.03
N GLY A 59 -5.75 -9.00 5.90
CA GLY A 59 -4.44 -9.43 6.37
C GLY A 59 -3.34 -9.32 5.32
N ASN A 60 -3.29 -8.18 4.62
CA ASN A 60 -2.23 -7.87 3.66
C ASN A 60 -1.20 -6.94 4.30
N ALA A 61 0.06 -7.16 3.96
CA ALA A 61 1.18 -6.33 4.38
C ALA A 61 2.15 -6.12 3.21
N PHE A 62 2.70 -4.92 3.12
CA PHE A 62 3.80 -4.59 2.23
C PHE A 62 4.99 -4.18 3.08
N LYS A 63 6.03 -5.00 3.06
CA LYS A 63 7.31 -4.70 3.72
C LYS A 63 8.16 -3.88 2.76
N LEU A 64 8.61 -2.71 3.20
CA LEU A 64 9.43 -1.81 2.40
C LEU A 64 10.81 -1.62 3.04
N SER A 65 11.84 -1.55 2.19
CA SER A 65 13.24 -1.41 2.59
C SER A 65 14.04 -0.67 1.51
N SER A 66 15.19 -0.08 1.89
CA SER A 66 16.13 0.53 0.94
C SER A 66 16.99 -0.51 0.20
N SER A 67 17.01 -1.77 0.64
CA SER A 67 17.68 -2.89 -0.03
C SER A 67 16.86 -4.17 0.00
N SER A 68 17.07 -5.06 -0.99
CA SER A 68 16.47 -6.39 -1.04
C SER A 68 16.87 -7.29 0.13
N THR A 69 18.00 -6.99 0.77
CA THR A 69 18.59 -7.76 1.87
C THR A 69 18.14 -7.31 3.26
N SER A 70 17.51 -6.12 3.39
CA SER A 70 17.09 -5.57 4.69
C SER A 70 15.58 -5.69 4.93
N LEU A 71 14.92 -6.63 4.24
CA LEU A 71 13.49 -6.93 4.41
C LEU A 71 13.20 -7.79 5.66
N ASP A 72 14.22 -8.12 6.44
CA ASP A 72 14.14 -8.66 7.80
C ASP A 72 13.88 -7.57 8.85
N LYS A 73 14.14 -6.29 8.51
CA LYS A 73 13.85 -5.11 9.33
C LYS A 73 13.15 -4.00 8.53
N PRO A 74 11.97 -4.27 7.96
CA PRO A 74 11.29 -3.34 7.08
C PRO A 74 10.51 -2.27 7.87
N ILE A 75 10.18 -1.18 7.18
CA ILE A 75 8.95 -0.45 7.49
C ILE A 75 7.80 -1.17 6.78
N GLN A 76 6.70 -1.40 7.49
CA GLN A 76 5.57 -2.17 7.01
C GLN A 76 4.37 -1.26 6.84
N PHE A 77 3.66 -1.44 5.72
CA PHE A 77 2.30 -0.94 5.55
C PHE A 77 1.35 -2.13 5.54
N ASP A 78 0.36 -2.10 6.41
CA ASP A 78 -0.64 -3.15 6.54
C ASP A 78 -1.99 -2.62 6.11
N TYR A 79 -2.82 -3.48 5.51
CA TYR A 79 -4.22 -3.15 5.29
C TYR A 79 -5.12 -4.38 5.34
N SER A 80 -6.38 -4.14 5.66
CA SER A 80 -7.47 -5.12 5.62
C SER A 80 -8.77 -4.48 5.19
N VAL A 81 -9.47 -5.13 4.27
CA VAL A 81 -10.85 -4.76 3.91
C VAL A 81 -11.80 -5.52 4.83
N GLY A 82 -12.43 -4.81 5.74
CA GLY A 82 -13.37 -5.37 6.72
C GLY A 82 -14.72 -5.75 6.08
N ALA A 83 -15.42 -6.68 6.74
CA ALA A 83 -16.78 -7.09 6.36
C ALA A 83 -17.82 -5.96 6.54
N ASP A 84 -17.48 -4.95 7.33
CA ASP A 84 -18.21 -3.70 7.52
C ASP A 84 -18.07 -2.73 6.33
N GLY A 85 -17.30 -3.10 5.31
CA GLY A 85 -17.03 -2.27 4.14
C GLY A 85 -16.02 -1.16 4.41
N LEU A 86 -15.33 -1.17 5.56
CA LEU A 86 -14.23 -0.26 5.86
C LEU A 86 -12.89 -0.85 5.45
N VAL A 87 -11.94 0.02 5.14
CA VAL A 87 -10.55 -0.34 4.90
C VAL A 87 -9.73 0.17 6.07
N TYR A 88 -9.15 -0.76 6.82
CA TYR A 88 -8.24 -0.47 7.92
C TYR A 88 -6.83 -0.55 7.36
N TYR A 89 -5.99 0.43 7.70
CA TYR A 89 -4.60 0.43 7.30
C TYR A 89 -3.74 1.04 8.38
N ASP A 90 -2.50 0.59 8.43
CA ASP A 90 -1.51 1.10 9.34
C ASP A 90 -0.11 1.10 8.73
N VAL A 91 0.73 1.93 9.34
CA VAL A 91 2.16 1.90 9.08
C VAL A 91 2.83 1.58 10.40
N THR A 92 3.68 0.56 10.36
CA THR A 92 4.40 0.07 11.53
C THR A 92 5.86 -0.16 11.18
N TYR A 93 6.77 0.24 12.07
CA TYR A 93 8.12 -0.32 12.10
C TYR A 93 8.58 -0.50 13.53
N ASP A 94 9.36 -1.56 13.75
CA ASP A 94 9.86 -1.93 15.07
C ASP A 94 11.39 -1.84 15.08
N ASN A 95 11.93 -1.14 16.08
CA ASN A 95 13.36 -0.98 16.29
C ASN A 95 14.00 -2.11 17.10
N ASN A 96 13.40 -3.30 17.12
CA ASN A 96 13.95 -4.52 17.71
C ASN A 96 15.27 -4.96 17.04
N GLY A 97 16.34 -4.20 17.29
CA GLY A 97 17.67 -4.37 16.72
C GLY A 97 18.40 -3.08 16.28
N GLY A 98 17.92 -1.89 16.66
CA GLY A 98 18.69 -0.62 16.58
C GLY A 98 18.95 -0.06 15.18
N LYS A 99 18.31 -0.59 14.13
CA LYS A 99 18.36 -0.01 12.79
C LYS A 99 17.03 0.69 12.54
N GLY A 100 17.02 2.01 12.72
CA GLY A 100 15.88 2.88 12.41
C GLY A 100 15.29 2.65 11.02
N ALA A 101 14.07 3.13 10.79
CA ALA A 101 13.49 3.11 9.45
C ALA A 101 14.39 3.92 8.50
N PRO A 102 14.87 3.33 7.38
CA PRO A 102 15.82 3.99 6.49
C PRO A 102 15.21 5.18 5.72
N PHE A 103 13.87 5.29 5.72
CA PHE A 103 13.12 6.40 5.14
C PHE A 103 11.77 6.56 5.85
N SER A 104 11.14 7.72 5.64
CA SER A 104 9.78 7.99 6.08
C SER A 104 8.76 7.34 5.16
N LEU A 105 7.61 6.98 5.72
CA LEU A 105 6.47 6.47 4.97
C LEU A 105 5.23 7.27 5.33
N LEU A 106 4.46 7.66 4.32
CA LEU A 106 3.15 8.29 4.46
C LEU A 106 2.12 7.39 3.77
N ALA A 107 1.00 7.11 4.42
CA ALA A 107 -0.09 6.34 3.84
C ALA A 107 -1.44 7.02 4.07
N HIS A 108 -2.30 7.00 3.06
CA HIS A 108 -3.68 7.46 3.17
C HIS A 108 -4.54 6.80 2.09
N GLY A 109 -5.86 6.86 2.24
CA GLY A 109 -6.77 6.65 1.12
C GLY A 109 -7.30 7.97 0.54
N ASP A 110 -7.99 7.91 -0.60
CA ASP A 110 -8.61 9.09 -1.21
C ASP A 110 -9.64 9.76 -0.29
N GLY A 111 -9.32 10.96 0.20
CA GLY A 111 -10.16 11.71 1.14
C GLY A 111 -10.19 11.11 2.56
N CYS A 112 -9.21 10.29 2.90
CA CYS A 112 -9.07 9.62 4.19
C CYS A 112 -7.99 10.29 5.06
N PRO A 113 -7.98 10.04 6.39
CA PRO A 113 -6.91 10.51 7.26
C PRO A 113 -5.53 10.03 6.82
N GLU A 114 -4.48 10.76 7.17
CA GLU A 114 -3.10 10.34 6.89
C GLU A 114 -2.50 9.56 8.06
N VAL A 115 -1.61 8.63 7.72
CA VAL A 115 -0.66 7.98 8.61
C VAL A 115 0.74 8.40 8.17
N VAL A 116 1.53 8.97 9.08
CA VAL A 116 2.90 9.38 8.81
C VAL A 116 3.83 8.72 9.80
N CYS A 117 4.80 7.98 9.29
CA CYS A 117 5.91 7.43 10.06
C CYS A 117 7.21 8.08 9.60
N PRO A 118 7.86 8.91 10.43
CA PRO A 118 9.12 9.54 10.08
C PRO A 118 10.25 8.51 10.00
N ALA A 119 11.29 8.84 9.23
CA ALA A 119 12.55 8.12 9.28
C ALA A 119 13.18 8.30 10.66
N GLY A 120 13.82 7.27 11.20
CA GLY A 120 14.52 7.39 12.47
C GLY A 120 14.43 6.16 13.38
N PRO A 121 14.98 6.29 14.60
CA PRO A 121 15.09 5.21 15.57
C PRO A 121 13.87 5.08 16.50
N ASP A 122 12.82 5.87 16.28
CA ASP A 122 11.63 5.87 17.14
C ASP A 122 10.64 4.82 16.64
N VAL A 123 10.00 4.06 17.51
CA VAL A 123 8.97 3.10 17.05
C VAL A 123 7.79 3.89 16.48
N CYS A 124 7.34 3.54 15.27
CA CYS A 124 6.11 4.09 14.70
C CYS A 124 5.03 3.00 14.63
N LYS A 125 3.84 3.34 15.11
CA LYS A 125 2.63 2.54 14.95
C LYS A 125 1.43 3.46 14.90
N ALA A 126 0.80 3.57 13.74
CA ALA A 126 -0.35 4.43 13.55
C ALA A 126 -1.38 3.77 12.64
N VAL A 127 -2.58 3.59 13.17
CA VAL A 127 -3.71 2.91 12.50
C VAL A 127 -4.77 3.94 12.14
N LYS A 128 -5.31 3.84 10.94
CA LYS A 128 -6.46 4.61 10.46
C LYS A 128 -7.44 3.69 9.73
N SER A 129 -8.63 4.21 9.47
CA SER A 129 -9.63 3.55 8.65
C SER A 129 -10.22 4.53 7.65
N CYS A 130 -10.82 3.98 6.60
CA CYS A 130 -11.57 4.74 5.62
C CYS A 130 -12.74 3.94 5.05
N GLY A 131 -13.69 4.63 4.43
CA GLY A 131 -14.75 3.96 3.65
C GLY A 131 -14.16 3.12 2.52
N GLY A 132 -14.76 1.96 2.26
CA GLY A 132 -14.34 1.06 1.19
C GLY A 132 -14.51 1.63 -0.22
N GLY A 133 -13.88 0.95 -1.18
CA GLY A 133 -13.89 1.34 -2.59
C GLY A 133 -13.01 2.55 -2.93
N ARG A 134 -12.13 2.95 -2.01
CA ARG A 134 -11.17 4.05 -2.19
C ARG A 134 -9.78 3.49 -2.45
N ASP A 135 -9.04 4.16 -3.32
CA ASP A 135 -7.64 3.82 -3.55
C ASP A 135 -6.82 4.18 -2.32
N LEU A 136 -5.84 3.34 -2.00
CA LEU A 136 -4.83 3.61 -0.99
C LEU A 136 -3.53 4.05 -1.67
N HIS A 137 -2.91 5.07 -1.11
CA HIS A 137 -1.68 5.66 -1.56
C HIS A 137 -0.65 5.58 -0.44
N VAL A 138 0.51 5.02 -0.76
CA VAL A 138 1.65 4.91 0.15
C VAL A 138 2.85 5.57 -0.51
N TYR A 139 3.50 6.48 0.19
CA TYR A 139 4.64 7.24 -0.29
C TYR A 139 5.86 6.91 0.56
N ALA A 140 6.92 6.40 -0.08
CA ALA A 140 8.24 6.28 0.52
C ALA A 140 9.04 7.55 0.22
N CYS A 141 9.68 8.13 1.25
CA CYS A 141 10.31 9.45 1.21
C CYS A 141 9.36 10.57 0.72
N PRO A 142 8.17 10.74 1.33
CA PRO A 142 7.26 11.83 1.03
C PRO A 142 7.91 13.21 1.20
#